data_AF-A0A1V4Q414-F1
#
_entry.id   AF-A0A1V4Q414-F1
#
_cell.length_a   1.000
_cell.length_b   1.000
_cell.length_c   1.000
_cell.angle_alpha   90.00
_cell.angle_beta   90.00
_cell.angle_gamma   90.00
#
_symmetry.space_group_name_H-M   'P 1'
#
loop_
_entity.id
_entity.type
_entity.pdbx_description
1 polymer ?
#
loop_
_entity_poly.entity_id
_entity_poly.type
_entity_poly.pdbx_seq_one_letter_code
_entity_poly.pdbx_strand_id
1 'polypeptide(L)'
;MSLFIVVVLVVAGAIVWWISPARTTDSVTASTTPPAITPATGVPEAFASRWSAESAATDVPALTASTIVTADGGTVAGHDPTTGRVLWRYSRDSALCTAAAAWPSSVNEVLAVYRNSRGCSEVTALDGSTGARKSARTSDADDTLHLITDSGYVLAQGPGRLETWGSNMVRGIEYGRVTAPVKPGVQPGRTDCHLYSSAISGDRVAVIERCAGDPGYRLTVLGALLDSNEQVTQYGSSLITDRASADPPALIAMSTSGIAVYDGGTNGNGPTPATPRIRLFTADGAAGASSEVKGSPQPPVDSVATFSSGLITYYTGQATVVLDAQSLRPRYQIPAALGPGEVMAGQLLLPSPSGITVRDPADGADIRTITLPRRSPADGTTVILRVLGDLVVEQRGAQLEVFGPQA
;
A
#
# COMPACT_ATOMS: atom_id res chain seq x y z
N MET A 1 8.96 -56.40 -14.81
CA MET A 1 9.65 -55.11 -14.66
C MET A 1 8.79 -53.95 -15.14
N SER A 2 8.22 -54.00 -16.34
CA SER A 2 7.41 -52.90 -16.90
C SER A 2 6.12 -52.56 -16.12
N LEU A 3 5.37 -53.56 -15.65
CA LEU A 3 4.15 -53.33 -14.85
C LEU A 3 4.42 -52.63 -13.52
N PHE A 4 5.52 -53.00 -12.85
CA PHE A 4 5.94 -52.37 -11.59
C PHE A 4 6.30 -50.89 -11.80
N ILE A 5 7.05 -50.58 -12.86
CA ILE A 5 7.40 -49.19 -13.20
C ILE A 5 6.13 -48.37 -13.50
N VAL A 6 5.18 -48.93 -14.27
CA VAL A 6 3.90 -48.26 -14.56
C VAL A 6 3.12 -47.98 -13.29
N VAL A 7 2.98 -48.95 -12.38
CA VAL A 7 2.30 -48.75 -11.08
C VAL A 7 2.99 -47.67 -10.26
N VAL A 8 4.32 -47.68 -10.18
CA VAL A 8 5.10 -46.66 -9.46
C VAL A 8 4.88 -45.27 -10.06
N LEU A 9 4.89 -45.13 -11.39
CA LEU A 9 4.64 -43.84 -12.05
C LEU A 9 3.21 -43.34 -11.84
N VAL A 10 2.21 -44.22 -11.88
CA VAL A 10 0.81 -43.87 -11.61
C VAL A 10 0.64 -43.44 -10.16
N VAL A 11 1.21 -44.18 -9.20
CA VAL A 11 1.14 -43.84 -7.78
C VAL A 11 1.88 -42.54 -7.48
N ALA A 12 3.10 -42.36 -8.01
CA ALA A 12 3.85 -41.11 -7.86
C ALA A 12 3.10 -39.92 -8.48
N GLY A 13 2.55 -40.08 -9.68
CA GLY A 13 1.73 -39.07 -10.34
C GLY A 13 0.47 -38.72 -9.54
N ALA A 14 -0.21 -39.72 -8.97
CA ALA A 14 -1.38 -39.52 -8.12
C ALA A 14 -1.01 -38.80 -6.82
N ILE A 15 0.10 -39.14 -6.18
CA ILE A 15 0.60 -38.44 -4.97
C ILE A 15 0.94 -37.00 -5.31
N VAL A 16 1.70 -36.75 -6.39
CA VAL A 16 2.06 -35.40 -6.85
C VAL A 16 0.81 -34.58 -7.14
N TRP A 17 -0.18 -35.14 -7.83
CA TRP A 17 -1.46 -34.47 -8.06
C TRP A 17 -2.22 -34.20 -6.76
N TRP A 18 -2.21 -35.17 -5.82
CA TRP A 18 -2.93 -35.07 -4.56
C TRP A 18 -2.40 -33.95 -3.66
N ILE A 19 -1.08 -33.76 -3.63
CA ILE A 19 -0.40 -32.72 -2.84
C ILE A 19 -0.16 -31.42 -3.62
N SER A 20 -0.54 -31.37 -4.91
CA SER A 20 -0.26 -30.21 -5.76
C SER A 20 -1.11 -29.00 -5.37
N PRO A 21 -0.51 -27.81 -5.17
CA PRO A 21 -1.23 -26.57 -4.98
C PRO A 21 -2.20 -26.24 -6.12
N ALA A 22 -1.96 -26.76 -7.33
CA ALA A 22 -2.84 -26.56 -8.47
C ALA A 22 -4.22 -27.20 -8.27
N ARG A 23 -4.33 -28.24 -7.44
CA ARG A 23 -5.60 -28.90 -7.14
C ARG A 23 -6.47 -28.09 -6.16
N THR A 24 -5.84 -27.36 -5.25
CA THR A 24 -6.54 -26.56 -4.22
C THR A 24 -6.68 -25.08 -4.61
N THR A 25 -6.33 -24.75 -5.84
CA THR A 25 -6.48 -23.41 -6.42
C THR A 25 -7.76 -23.36 -7.25
N ASP A 26 -8.65 -22.45 -6.89
CA ASP A 26 -9.84 -22.10 -7.68
C ASP A 26 -9.57 -20.79 -8.43
N SER A 27 -9.75 -20.80 -9.74
CA SER A 27 -9.40 -19.69 -10.63
C SER A 27 -10.50 -19.50 -11.66
N VAL A 28 -11.45 -18.62 -11.34
CA VAL A 28 -12.56 -18.24 -12.19
C VAL A 28 -12.25 -16.89 -12.83
N THR A 29 -12.10 -16.86 -14.14
CA THR A 29 -11.90 -15.63 -14.90
C THR A 29 -13.23 -15.04 -15.36
N ALA A 30 -13.28 -13.72 -15.58
CA ALA A 30 -14.43 -13.08 -16.17
C ALA A 30 -14.72 -13.65 -17.58
N SER A 31 -15.99 -13.87 -17.90
CA SER A 31 -16.42 -14.39 -19.21
C SER A 31 -16.14 -13.43 -20.36
N THR A 32 -16.09 -12.13 -20.06
CA THR A 32 -15.81 -11.04 -20.99
C THR A 32 -15.03 -9.97 -20.24
N THR A 33 -14.13 -9.26 -20.92
CA THR A 33 -13.40 -8.14 -20.33
C THR A 33 -14.37 -6.99 -20.01
N PRO A 34 -14.54 -6.61 -18.73
CA PRO A 34 -15.35 -5.46 -18.36
C PRO A 34 -14.73 -4.17 -18.92
N PRO A 35 -15.55 -3.20 -19.37
CA PRO A 35 -15.05 -1.92 -19.85
C PRO A 35 -14.40 -1.13 -18.70
N ALA A 36 -13.42 -0.29 -19.04
CA ALA A 36 -12.84 0.63 -18.07
C ALA A 36 -13.88 1.65 -17.58
N ILE A 37 -13.79 2.05 -16.31
CA ILE A 37 -14.68 3.03 -15.71
C ILE A 37 -14.26 4.44 -16.12
N THR A 38 -15.19 5.21 -16.66
CA THR A 38 -14.98 6.62 -17.01
C THR A 38 -14.86 7.46 -15.73
N PRO A 39 -13.87 8.36 -15.61
CA PRO A 39 -13.78 9.29 -14.49
C PRO A 39 -15.04 10.17 -14.34
N ALA A 40 -15.40 10.50 -13.10
CA ALA A 40 -16.50 11.42 -12.84
C ALA A 40 -16.22 12.83 -13.38
N THR A 41 -17.26 13.48 -13.90
CA THR A 41 -17.23 14.87 -14.34
C THR A 41 -17.72 15.86 -13.27
N GLY A 42 -18.20 15.35 -12.14
CA GLY A 42 -18.65 16.13 -10.99
C GLY A 42 -18.82 15.24 -9.76
N VAL A 43 -18.83 15.85 -8.58
CA VAL A 43 -19.15 15.14 -7.33
C VAL A 43 -20.67 15.08 -7.17
N PRO A 44 -21.27 13.88 -7.02
CA PRO A 44 -22.72 13.74 -6.79
C PRO A 44 -23.22 14.53 -5.59
N GLU A 45 -24.49 14.96 -5.62
CA GLU A 45 -25.08 15.70 -4.50
C GLU A 45 -25.31 14.85 -3.25
N ALA A 46 -25.62 13.57 -3.46
CA ALA A 46 -25.82 12.59 -2.41
C ALA A 46 -25.27 11.24 -2.85
N PHE A 47 -24.83 10.46 -1.87
CA PHE A 47 -24.35 9.11 -2.04
C PHE A 47 -25.28 8.13 -1.31
N ALA A 48 -25.51 6.97 -1.91
CA ALA A 48 -26.18 5.84 -1.28
C ALA A 48 -25.24 4.62 -1.27
N SER A 49 -25.28 3.87 -0.16
CA SER A 49 -24.59 2.58 -0.04
C SER A 49 -25.09 1.64 -1.14
N ARG A 50 -24.18 1.09 -1.93
CA ARG A 50 -24.48 0.13 -3.01
C ARG A 50 -24.30 -1.29 -2.51
N TRP A 51 -23.12 -1.58 -2.02
CA TRP A 51 -22.75 -2.89 -1.51
C TRP A 51 -21.56 -2.79 -0.56
N SER A 52 -21.33 -3.84 0.20
CA SER A 52 -20.21 -3.96 1.15
C SER A 52 -19.65 -5.38 1.12
N ALA A 53 -18.37 -5.53 1.45
CA ALA A 53 -17.68 -6.81 1.50
C ALA A 53 -16.52 -6.79 2.51
N GLU A 54 -16.12 -7.96 2.98
CA GLU A 54 -14.86 -8.14 3.72
C GLU A 54 -13.67 -8.01 2.76
N SER A 55 -12.60 -7.37 3.24
CA SER A 55 -11.34 -7.18 2.53
C SER A 55 -10.18 -7.06 3.53
N ALA A 56 -10.05 -8.03 4.44
CA ALA A 56 -9.08 -8.01 5.53
C ALA A 56 -7.61 -7.98 5.08
N ALA A 57 -7.32 -8.38 3.84
CA ALA A 57 -5.96 -8.43 3.28
C ALA A 57 -5.64 -7.26 2.34
N THR A 58 -6.47 -6.22 2.26
CA THR A 58 -6.08 -4.94 1.62
C THR A 58 -5.89 -3.88 2.69
N ASP A 59 -4.87 -3.03 2.56
CA ASP A 59 -4.68 -1.88 3.45
C ASP A 59 -5.35 -0.61 2.90
N VAL A 60 -5.59 -0.56 1.59
CA VAL A 60 -6.23 0.54 0.85
C VAL A 60 -7.21 -0.09 -0.14
N PRO A 61 -8.37 0.53 -0.45
CA PRO A 61 -9.26 0.01 -1.49
C PRO A 61 -8.49 -0.25 -2.79
N ALA A 62 -8.44 -1.51 -3.20
CA ALA A 62 -7.72 -1.95 -4.39
C ALA A 62 -8.60 -1.73 -5.63
N LEU A 63 -8.31 -0.67 -6.38
CA LEU A 63 -9.07 -0.30 -7.57
C LEU A 63 -8.28 -0.60 -8.84
N THR A 64 -8.91 -1.29 -9.78
CA THR A 64 -8.37 -1.53 -11.13
C THR A 64 -9.02 -0.56 -12.11
N ALA A 65 -8.67 -0.66 -13.39
CA ALA A 65 -9.34 0.11 -14.45
C ALA A 65 -10.84 -0.17 -14.56
N SER A 66 -11.33 -1.34 -14.12
CA SER A 66 -12.72 -1.78 -14.35
C SER A 66 -13.42 -2.44 -13.16
N THR A 67 -12.71 -2.80 -12.10
CA THR A 67 -13.25 -3.55 -10.95
C THR A 67 -12.82 -2.97 -9.62
N ILE A 68 -13.63 -3.21 -8.59
CA ILE A 68 -13.22 -3.05 -7.18
C ILE A 68 -12.77 -4.42 -6.68
N VAL A 69 -11.58 -4.49 -6.10
CA VAL A 69 -10.98 -5.74 -5.64
C VAL A 69 -11.14 -5.88 -4.14
N THR A 70 -11.56 -7.06 -3.70
CA THR A 70 -11.56 -7.47 -2.29
C THR A 70 -10.57 -8.62 -2.08
N ALA A 71 -10.02 -8.70 -0.88
CA ALA A 71 -9.07 -9.72 -0.49
C ALA A 71 -9.33 -10.18 0.93
N ASP A 72 -9.80 -11.41 1.09
CA ASP A 72 -10.17 -11.96 2.40
C ASP A 72 -9.91 -13.47 2.49
N GLY A 73 -9.42 -13.90 3.65
CA GLY A 73 -9.02 -15.29 3.92
C GLY A 73 -7.93 -15.80 2.96
N GLY A 74 -8.31 -16.60 1.97
CA GLY A 74 -7.44 -17.11 0.91
C GLY A 74 -7.84 -16.63 -0.50
N THR A 75 -8.75 -15.66 -0.59
CA THR A 75 -9.44 -15.29 -1.82
C THR A 75 -9.17 -13.84 -2.19
N VAL A 76 -8.92 -13.62 -3.48
CA VAL A 76 -8.97 -12.31 -4.13
C VAL A 76 -10.07 -12.32 -5.18
N ALA A 77 -10.96 -11.33 -5.15
CA ALA A 77 -12.10 -11.25 -6.06
C ALA A 77 -12.23 -9.84 -6.67
N GLY A 78 -12.52 -9.79 -7.96
CA GLY A 78 -12.87 -8.55 -8.66
C GLY A 78 -14.36 -8.42 -8.82
N HIS A 79 -14.91 -7.31 -8.34
CA HIS A 79 -16.33 -7.02 -8.33
C HIS A 79 -16.69 -6.00 -9.40
N ASP A 80 -17.86 -6.19 -9.98
CA ASP A 80 -18.59 -5.15 -10.70
C ASP A 80 -18.78 -3.94 -9.76
N PRO A 81 -18.22 -2.76 -10.10
CA PRO A 81 -18.21 -1.64 -9.16
C PRO A 81 -19.59 -1.17 -8.72
N THR A 82 -20.59 -1.28 -9.59
CA THR A 82 -21.94 -0.77 -9.31
C THR A 82 -22.78 -1.77 -8.50
N THR A 83 -22.69 -3.05 -8.84
CA THR A 83 -23.59 -4.09 -8.30
C THR A 83 -22.96 -4.94 -7.20
N GLY A 84 -21.63 -4.97 -7.11
CA GLY A 84 -20.88 -5.83 -6.19
C GLY A 84 -20.82 -7.30 -6.61
N ARG A 85 -21.36 -7.65 -7.78
CA ARG A 85 -21.29 -9.01 -8.33
C ARG A 85 -19.84 -9.37 -8.61
N VAL A 86 -19.40 -10.55 -8.14
CA VAL A 86 -18.07 -11.10 -8.44
C VAL A 86 -17.99 -11.43 -9.93
N LEU A 87 -17.06 -10.79 -10.64
CA LEU A 87 -16.79 -11.01 -12.06
C LEU A 87 -15.70 -12.06 -12.26
N TRP A 88 -14.70 -12.07 -11.37
CA TRP A 88 -13.61 -13.03 -11.36
C TRP A 88 -13.17 -13.31 -9.92
N ARG A 89 -12.60 -14.49 -9.70
CA ARG A 89 -12.18 -14.97 -8.37
C ARG A 89 -10.93 -15.83 -8.49
N TYR A 90 -9.96 -15.56 -7.63
CA TYR A 90 -8.80 -16.40 -7.42
C TYR A 90 -8.72 -16.80 -5.95
N SER A 91 -8.70 -18.08 -5.65
CA SER A 91 -8.70 -18.60 -4.29
C SER A 91 -7.71 -19.74 -4.14
N ARG A 92 -7.01 -19.76 -3.01
CA ARG A 92 -6.07 -20.82 -2.65
C ARG A 92 -6.34 -21.27 -1.23
N ASP A 93 -6.06 -22.54 -0.95
CA ASP A 93 -6.04 -23.10 0.41
C ASP A 93 -4.73 -22.73 1.13
N SER A 94 -4.44 -21.43 1.21
CA SER A 94 -3.27 -20.86 1.86
C SER A 94 -3.63 -19.47 2.36
N ALA A 95 -3.05 -19.06 3.49
CA ALA A 95 -3.33 -17.74 4.05
C ALA A 95 -2.87 -16.63 3.09
N LEU A 96 -3.78 -15.74 2.73
CA LEU A 96 -3.46 -14.51 2.01
C LEU A 96 -2.89 -13.50 3.00
N CYS A 97 -1.67 -13.03 2.76
CA CYS A 97 -1.01 -12.05 3.60
C CYS A 97 -1.44 -10.63 3.26
N THR A 98 -1.48 -10.30 1.97
CA THR A 98 -1.85 -8.98 1.47
C THR A 98 -2.22 -9.08 -0.01
N ALA A 99 -3.04 -8.14 -0.48
CA ALA A 99 -3.29 -7.91 -1.88
C ALA A 99 -3.34 -6.41 -2.20
N ALA A 100 -2.91 -6.06 -3.41
CA ALA A 100 -2.94 -4.68 -3.88
C ALA A 100 -3.19 -4.61 -5.39
N ALA A 101 -3.91 -3.58 -5.84
CA ALA A 101 -3.93 -3.22 -7.25
C ALA A 101 -2.63 -2.49 -7.60
N ALA A 102 -1.97 -2.91 -8.67
CA ALA A 102 -0.71 -2.35 -9.13
C ALA A 102 -0.83 -1.90 -10.59
N TRP A 103 -0.24 -0.73 -10.87
CA TRP A 103 -0.17 -0.15 -12.22
C TRP A 103 -1.51 -0.08 -12.97
N PRO A 104 -2.59 0.46 -12.36
CA PRO A 104 -3.94 0.47 -12.95
C PRO A 104 -4.02 1.22 -14.30
N SER A 105 -3.07 2.13 -14.56
CA SER A 105 -3.00 2.90 -15.81
C SER A 105 -2.08 2.31 -16.88
N SER A 106 -1.43 1.16 -16.63
CA SER A 106 -0.58 0.47 -17.62
C SER A 106 -0.95 -1.01 -17.75
N VAL A 107 -0.28 -1.90 -17.01
CA VAL A 107 -0.53 -3.35 -17.09
C VAL A 107 -1.80 -3.78 -16.36
N ASN A 108 -2.34 -2.92 -15.47
CA ASN A 108 -3.58 -3.11 -14.73
C ASN A 108 -3.65 -4.48 -14.04
N GLU A 109 -2.76 -4.71 -13.07
CA GLU A 109 -2.65 -5.99 -12.38
C GLU A 109 -3.12 -5.90 -10.92
N VAL A 110 -3.44 -7.06 -10.35
CA VAL A 110 -3.71 -7.26 -8.94
C VAL A 110 -2.71 -8.27 -8.43
N LEU A 111 -1.96 -7.88 -7.39
CA LEU A 111 -0.98 -8.74 -6.74
C LEU A 111 -1.64 -9.40 -5.54
N ALA A 112 -1.61 -10.73 -5.50
CA ALA A 112 -2.06 -11.55 -4.38
C ALA A 112 -0.86 -12.27 -3.74
N VAL A 113 -0.57 -11.98 -2.47
CA VAL A 113 0.59 -12.54 -1.78
C VAL A 113 0.15 -13.58 -0.75
N TYR A 114 0.55 -14.82 -0.96
CA TYR A 114 0.22 -15.95 -0.11
C TYR A 114 1.41 -16.39 0.76
N ARG A 115 1.09 -16.90 1.95
CA ARG A 115 2.06 -17.50 2.86
C ARG A 115 2.50 -18.88 2.37
N ASN A 116 3.79 -19.19 2.52
CA ASN A 116 4.31 -20.55 2.50
C ASN A 116 5.39 -20.73 3.60
N SER A 117 6.23 -21.75 3.50
CA SER A 117 7.32 -22.03 4.46
C SER A 117 8.43 -20.97 4.53
N ARG A 118 8.42 -19.97 3.63
CA ARG A 118 9.37 -18.84 3.54
C ARG A 118 8.70 -17.50 3.88
N GLY A 119 7.60 -17.51 4.66
CA GLY A 119 6.81 -16.32 4.98
C GLY A 119 5.82 -15.95 3.88
N CYS A 120 5.45 -14.66 3.82
CA CYS A 120 4.55 -14.07 2.82
C CYS A 120 5.24 -13.91 1.46
N SER A 121 5.44 -15.03 0.76
CA SER A 121 6.40 -15.12 -0.33
C SER A 121 5.82 -15.39 -1.70
N GLU A 122 4.65 -16.04 -1.79
CA GLU A 122 4.10 -16.49 -3.07
C GLU A 122 3.21 -15.43 -3.67
N VAL A 123 3.75 -14.71 -4.64
CA VAL A 123 3.04 -13.64 -5.35
C VAL A 123 2.42 -14.22 -6.61
N THR A 124 1.12 -14.00 -6.79
CA THR A 124 0.42 -14.21 -8.06
C THR A 124 -0.06 -12.86 -8.59
N ALA A 125 0.36 -12.50 -9.80
CA ALA A 125 -0.19 -11.36 -10.51
C ALA A 125 -1.39 -11.81 -11.34
N LEU A 126 -2.50 -11.09 -11.18
CA LEU A 126 -3.77 -11.32 -11.87
C LEU A 126 -4.07 -10.11 -12.74
N ASP A 127 -4.63 -10.33 -13.92
CA ASP A 127 -5.22 -9.26 -14.72
C ASP A 127 -6.36 -8.61 -13.93
N GLY A 128 -6.29 -7.31 -13.71
CA GLY A 128 -7.23 -6.61 -12.83
C GLY A 128 -8.67 -6.59 -13.34
N SER A 129 -8.87 -6.74 -14.65
CA SER A 129 -10.21 -6.73 -15.25
C SER A 129 -10.84 -8.13 -15.33
N THR A 130 -10.02 -9.17 -15.53
CA THR A 130 -10.49 -10.52 -15.84
C THR A 130 -10.11 -11.58 -14.83
N GLY A 131 -9.18 -11.30 -13.91
CA GLY A 131 -8.63 -12.27 -12.95
C GLY A 131 -7.73 -13.33 -13.58
N ALA A 132 -7.37 -13.20 -14.86
CA ALA A 132 -6.48 -14.14 -15.53
C ALA A 132 -5.07 -14.05 -14.94
N ARG A 133 -4.47 -15.19 -14.60
CA ARG A 133 -3.08 -15.23 -14.10
C ARG A 133 -2.10 -14.72 -15.16
N LYS A 134 -1.21 -13.81 -14.76
CA LYS A 134 -0.22 -13.16 -15.64
C LYS A 134 1.18 -13.69 -15.38
N SER A 135 1.63 -13.53 -14.15
CA SER A 135 2.97 -13.90 -13.71
C SER A 135 2.92 -14.31 -12.24
N ALA A 136 3.99 -14.95 -11.78
CA ALA A 136 4.12 -15.33 -10.39
C ALA A 136 5.59 -15.27 -9.99
N ARG A 137 5.85 -15.04 -8.70
CA ARG A 137 7.19 -15.20 -8.13
C ARG A 137 7.12 -15.76 -6.72
N THR A 138 8.24 -16.29 -6.27
CA THR A 138 8.42 -16.68 -4.88
C THR A 138 9.77 -16.22 -4.37
N SER A 139 9.77 -15.49 -3.27
CA SER A 139 10.98 -14.96 -2.61
C SER A 139 11.10 -15.47 -1.16
N ASP A 140 12.22 -15.22 -0.50
CA ASP A 140 12.24 -15.23 0.97
C ASP A 140 11.57 -13.93 1.46
N ALA A 141 10.67 -14.03 2.43
CA ALA A 141 9.91 -12.90 2.95
C ALA A 141 9.70 -13.05 4.47
N ASP A 142 9.29 -11.97 5.11
CA ASP A 142 8.84 -12.04 6.50
C ASP A 142 7.40 -12.60 6.59
N ASP A 143 6.98 -12.92 7.81
CA ASP A 143 5.63 -13.44 8.08
C ASP A 143 4.52 -12.39 7.96
N THR A 144 4.87 -11.12 7.83
CA THR A 144 3.96 -10.02 7.49
C THR A 144 4.59 -9.21 6.36
N LEU A 145 3.74 -8.68 5.48
CA LEU A 145 4.19 -7.97 4.29
C LEU A 145 3.19 -6.89 3.93
N HIS A 146 3.69 -5.70 3.62
CA HIS A 146 2.93 -4.60 3.02
C HIS A 146 3.41 -4.36 1.60
N LEU A 147 2.48 -4.03 0.71
CA LEU A 147 2.79 -3.63 -0.67
C LEU A 147 2.58 -2.13 -0.82
N ILE A 148 3.62 -1.44 -1.30
CA ILE A 148 3.57 -0.03 -1.68
C ILE A 148 3.80 0.03 -3.19
N THR A 149 2.86 0.60 -3.92
CA THR A 149 2.89 0.61 -5.39
C THR A 149 3.13 2.03 -5.90
N ASP A 150 4.01 2.19 -6.89
CA ASP A 150 4.08 3.39 -7.71
C ASP A 150 3.80 3.07 -9.19
N SER A 151 4.11 4.02 -10.08
CA SER A 151 3.89 3.85 -11.53
C SER A 151 4.80 2.82 -12.21
N GLY A 152 5.93 2.44 -11.63
CA GLY A 152 6.95 1.58 -12.24
C GLY A 152 7.25 0.30 -11.45
N TYR A 153 7.15 0.35 -10.12
CA TYR A 153 7.55 -0.71 -9.22
C TYR A 153 6.54 -0.93 -8.09
N VAL A 154 6.60 -2.12 -7.52
CA VAL A 154 6.04 -2.43 -6.22
C VAL A 154 7.18 -2.63 -5.24
N LEU A 155 7.06 -2.04 -4.06
CA LEU A 155 7.89 -2.29 -2.90
C LEU A 155 7.14 -3.21 -1.95
N ALA A 156 7.71 -4.37 -1.69
CA ALA A 156 7.22 -5.34 -0.74
C ALA A 156 8.08 -5.27 0.53
N GLN A 157 7.51 -4.77 1.62
CA GLN A 157 8.22 -4.57 2.89
C GLN A 157 7.64 -5.47 3.99
N GLY A 158 8.49 -6.28 4.59
CA GLY A 158 8.30 -6.86 5.91
C GLY A 158 9.20 -6.17 6.96
N PRO A 159 9.06 -6.52 8.24
CA PRO A 159 9.81 -5.91 9.34
C PRO A 159 11.33 -6.13 9.30
N GLY A 160 11.83 -7.15 8.61
CA GLY A 160 13.24 -7.49 8.52
C GLY A 160 13.80 -7.44 7.11
N ARG A 161 12.95 -7.38 6.08
CA ARG A 161 13.37 -7.43 4.67
C ARG A 161 12.43 -6.62 3.78
N LEU A 162 12.99 -6.04 2.73
CA LEU A 162 12.22 -5.53 1.60
C LEU A 162 12.73 -6.06 0.26
N GLU A 163 11.84 -6.08 -0.74
CA GLU A 163 12.17 -6.27 -2.14
C GLU A 163 11.40 -5.30 -3.04
N THR A 164 11.98 -4.92 -4.17
CA THR A 164 11.26 -4.19 -5.23
C THR A 164 11.00 -5.11 -6.42
N TRP A 165 9.87 -4.94 -7.11
CA TRP A 165 9.49 -5.71 -8.30
C TRP A 165 8.99 -4.78 -9.41
N GLY A 166 9.39 -5.04 -10.64
CA GLY A 166 8.74 -4.44 -11.82
C GLY A 166 7.48 -5.21 -12.22
N SER A 167 6.75 -4.71 -13.22
CA SER A 167 5.55 -5.38 -13.78
C SER A 167 5.81 -6.74 -14.42
N ASN A 168 7.06 -7.07 -14.74
CA ASN A 168 7.49 -8.40 -15.16
C ASN A 168 7.75 -9.37 -13.99
N MET A 169 7.48 -8.96 -12.74
CA MET A 169 7.78 -9.68 -11.49
C MET A 169 9.27 -10.04 -11.30
N VAL A 170 10.16 -9.36 -12.02
CA VAL A 170 11.60 -9.45 -11.80
C VAL A 170 11.97 -8.56 -10.61
N ARG A 171 12.83 -9.08 -9.74
CA ARG A 171 13.36 -8.34 -8.59
C ARG A 171 14.25 -7.21 -9.04
N GLY A 172 14.00 -6.02 -8.52
CA GLY A 172 14.92 -4.90 -8.55
C GLY A 172 16.01 -5.08 -7.50
N ILE A 173 15.66 -4.97 -6.22
CA ILE A 173 16.57 -5.19 -5.08
C ILE A 173 16.02 -6.19 -4.07
N GLU A 174 16.90 -6.75 -3.24
CA GLU A 174 16.61 -7.32 -1.93
C GLU A 174 17.45 -6.57 -0.89
N TYR A 175 16.85 -6.20 0.24
CA TYR A 175 17.53 -5.43 1.28
C TYR A 175 17.07 -5.83 2.69
N GLY A 176 17.99 -5.85 3.65
CA GLY A 176 17.77 -6.29 5.04
C GLY A 176 18.20 -7.74 5.25
N ARG A 177 17.31 -8.58 5.79
CA ARG A 177 17.56 -10.01 5.98
C ARG A 177 17.65 -10.73 4.63
N VAL A 178 18.88 -11.08 4.22
CA VAL A 178 19.14 -11.87 3.01
C VAL A 178 19.79 -13.20 3.38
N THR A 179 18.99 -14.25 3.32
CA THR A 179 19.43 -15.63 3.54
C THR A 179 20.21 -16.12 2.33
N ALA A 180 21.43 -16.61 2.53
CA ALA A 180 22.32 -17.15 1.48
C ALA A 180 22.56 -16.19 0.30
N PRO A 181 23.26 -15.05 0.51
CA PRO A 181 23.49 -14.07 -0.55
C PRO A 181 24.28 -14.67 -1.72
N VAL A 182 23.81 -14.44 -2.95
CA VAL A 182 24.49 -14.88 -4.18
C VAL A 182 25.87 -14.26 -4.28
N LYS A 183 25.95 -12.95 -4.04
CA LYS A 183 27.20 -12.18 -3.98
C LYS A 183 27.28 -11.49 -2.62
N PRO A 184 28.25 -11.85 -1.76
CA PRO A 184 28.41 -11.20 -0.46
C PRO A 184 28.92 -9.76 -0.61
N GLY A 185 28.59 -8.90 0.35
CA GLY A 185 29.09 -7.51 0.40
C GLY A 185 28.46 -6.54 -0.61
N VAL A 186 27.33 -6.90 -1.21
CA VAL A 186 26.60 -6.06 -2.20
C VAL A 186 25.49 -5.21 -1.60
N GLN A 187 25.26 -5.34 -0.29
CA GLN A 187 24.31 -4.52 0.45
C GLN A 187 25.05 -3.46 1.26
N PRO A 188 24.36 -2.37 1.66
CA PRO A 188 24.84 -1.53 2.74
C PRO A 188 25.23 -2.41 3.94
N GLY A 189 26.45 -2.30 4.45
CA GLY A 189 27.07 -3.22 5.43
C GLY A 189 26.47 -3.19 6.84
N ARG A 190 25.15 -3.11 6.93
CA ARG A 190 24.35 -3.02 8.14
C ARG A 190 23.67 -4.36 8.37
N THR A 191 23.54 -4.72 9.63
CA THR A 191 23.02 -6.02 10.06
C THR A 191 21.95 -5.82 11.12
N ASP A 192 21.05 -6.79 11.24
CA ASP A 192 19.98 -6.82 12.25
C ASP A 192 19.13 -5.54 12.28
N CYS A 193 18.71 -5.10 11.09
CA CYS A 193 17.86 -3.93 10.90
C CYS A 193 16.38 -4.30 10.94
N HIS A 194 15.60 -3.52 11.69
CA HIS A 194 14.15 -3.52 11.61
C HIS A 194 13.68 -2.38 10.69
N LEU A 195 12.77 -2.68 9.77
CA LEU A 195 12.20 -1.77 8.79
C LEU A 195 10.80 -1.35 9.26
N TYR A 196 10.59 -0.05 9.47
CA TYR A 196 9.36 0.48 10.07
C TYR A 196 8.41 1.06 9.04
N SER A 197 8.93 1.79 8.07
CA SER A 197 8.13 2.50 7.08
C SER A 197 8.96 2.75 5.83
N SER A 198 8.31 2.76 4.66
CA SER A 198 8.99 3.06 3.40
C SER A 198 8.09 3.75 2.40
N ALA A 199 8.72 4.31 1.37
CA ALA A 199 8.05 4.73 0.15
C ALA A 199 8.99 4.50 -1.03
N ILE A 200 8.39 4.45 -2.21
CA ILE A 200 9.07 4.28 -3.48
C ILE A 200 8.61 5.38 -4.43
N SER A 201 9.54 5.90 -5.22
CA SER A 201 9.24 6.81 -6.31
C SER A 201 10.29 6.67 -7.40
N GLY A 202 9.88 6.19 -8.56
CA GLY A 202 10.78 5.99 -9.70
C GLY A 202 11.86 4.96 -9.37
N ASP A 203 13.13 5.37 -9.44
CA ASP A 203 14.29 4.50 -9.23
C ASP A 203 14.84 4.58 -7.79
N ARG A 204 14.07 5.11 -6.83
CA ARG A 204 14.49 5.26 -5.43
C ARG A 204 13.50 4.65 -4.45
N VAL A 205 14.05 4.09 -3.39
CA VAL A 205 13.32 3.62 -2.20
C VAL A 205 13.84 4.37 -0.99
N ALA A 206 12.95 4.96 -0.21
CA ALA A 206 13.27 5.52 1.09
C ALA A 206 12.74 4.57 2.17
N VAL A 207 13.55 4.30 3.18
CA VAL A 207 13.20 3.42 4.30
C VAL A 207 13.58 4.05 5.63
N ILE A 208 12.65 4.01 6.58
CA ILE A 208 12.87 4.30 7.98
C ILE A 208 13.19 2.99 8.66
N GLU A 209 14.39 2.88 9.20
CA GLU A 209 14.90 1.67 9.80
C GLU A 209 15.69 1.93 11.07
N ARG A 210 15.92 0.88 11.85
CA ARG A 210 16.84 0.89 12.98
C ARG A 210 17.60 -0.41 13.03
N CYS A 211 18.92 -0.33 12.99
CA CYS A 211 19.81 -1.49 13.09
C CYS A 211 20.35 -1.66 14.50
N ALA A 212 20.91 -2.84 14.78
CA ALA A 212 21.56 -3.10 16.05
C ALA A 212 22.64 -2.03 16.35
N GLY A 213 22.53 -1.40 17.53
CA GLY A 213 23.44 -0.34 17.96
C GLY A 213 23.08 1.08 17.49
N ASP A 214 22.07 1.26 16.62
CA ASP A 214 21.60 2.59 16.23
C ASP A 214 20.96 3.29 17.46
N PRO A 215 21.39 4.53 17.82
CA PRO A 215 20.84 5.26 18.96
C PRO A 215 19.43 5.78 18.71
N GLY A 216 18.96 5.79 17.46
CA GLY A 216 17.65 6.26 17.03
C GLY A 216 17.29 5.71 15.65
N TYR A 217 16.24 6.24 15.03
CA TYR A 217 15.80 5.84 13.70
C TYR A 217 16.59 6.55 12.61
N ARG A 218 16.78 5.86 11.50
CA ARG A 218 17.53 6.31 10.34
C ARG A 218 16.64 6.38 9.12
N LEU A 219 16.82 7.43 8.33
CA LEU A 219 16.32 7.47 6.96
C LEU A 219 17.45 7.00 6.04
N THR A 220 17.17 5.96 5.26
CA THR A 220 18.06 5.46 4.22
C THR A 220 17.38 5.57 2.87
N VAL A 221 18.12 6.03 1.87
CA VAL A 221 17.69 6.05 0.48
C VAL A 221 18.51 5.04 -0.33
N LEU A 222 17.81 4.13 -0.97
CA LEU A 222 18.34 3.04 -1.80
C LEU A 222 17.90 3.21 -3.25
N GLY A 223 18.62 2.57 -4.18
CA GLY A 223 18.13 2.34 -5.53
C GLY A 223 16.98 1.33 -5.53
N ALA A 224 15.98 1.53 -6.40
CA ALA A 224 14.94 0.52 -6.63
C ALA A 224 15.43 -0.66 -7.48
N LEU A 225 16.60 -0.54 -8.09
CA LEU A 225 17.31 -1.57 -8.86
C LEU A 225 18.75 -1.72 -8.35
N LEU A 226 19.37 -2.87 -8.66
CA LEU A 226 20.80 -3.03 -8.51
C LEU A 226 21.58 -2.20 -9.55
N ASP A 227 22.80 -1.81 -9.21
CA ASP A 227 23.74 -1.19 -10.15
C ASP A 227 24.38 -2.22 -11.11
N SER A 228 25.27 -1.76 -11.98
CA SER A 228 25.97 -2.63 -12.94
C SER A 228 26.90 -3.66 -12.30
N ASN A 229 27.20 -3.52 -11.01
CA ASN A 229 27.99 -4.47 -10.22
C ASN A 229 27.09 -5.38 -9.36
N GLU A 230 25.78 -5.37 -9.61
CA GLU A 230 24.78 -6.11 -8.83
C GLU A 230 24.73 -5.67 -7.36
N GLN A 231 25.04 -4.41 -7.07
CA GLN A 231 25.00 -3.83 -5.73
C GLN A 231 23.75 -2.99 -5.49
N VAL A 232 23.25 -3.02 -4.27
CA VAL A 232 22.21 -2.09 -3.82
C VAL A 232 22.86 -0.73 -3.62
N THR A 233 22.57 0.21 -4.52
CA THR A 233 23.05 1.59 -4.40
C THR A 233 22.43 2.26 -3.17
N GLN A 234 23.26 2.85 -2.31
CA GLN A 234 22.81 3.72 -1.22
C GLN A 234 23.14 5.18 -1.59
N TYR A 235 22.11 6.01 -1.75
CA TYR A 235 22.28 7.43 -2.07
C TYR A 235 22.55 8.27 -0.82
N GLY A 236 21.90 7.92 0.28
CA GLY A 236 22.13 8.56 1.57
C GLY A 236 21.59 7.74 2.72
N SER A 237 22.16 7.97 3.89
CA SER A 237 21.70 7.34 5.12
C SER A 237 22.11 8.18 6.32
N SER A 238 21.14 8.61 7.13
CA SER A 238 21.41 9.43 8.30
C SER A 238 20.42 9.17 9.44
N LEU A 239 20.92 9.20 10.67
CA LEU A 239 20.07 9.19 11.86
C LEU A 239 19.19 10.44 11.84
N ILE A 240 17.88 10.24 11.84
CA ILE A 240 16.88 11.31 11.87
C ILE A 240 16.30 11.51 13.27
N THR A 241 16.57 10.57 14.18
CA THR A 241 16.27 10.67 15.61
C THR A 241 17.49 10.20 16.43
N ASP A 242 17.52 10.54 17.71
CA ASP A 242 18.63 10.26 18.63
C ASP A 242 18.24 9.34 19.81
N ARG A 243 16.99 8.83 19.81
CA ARG A 243 16.47 7.94 20.86
C ARG A 243 15.74 6.74 20.27
N ALA A 244 16.22 5.55 20.59
CA ALA A 244 15.60 4.30 20.21
C ALA A 244 14.28 4.03 20.97
N SER A 245 14.08 4.64 22.15
CA SER A 245 12.83 4.51 22.90
C SER A 245 11.70 5.39 22.38
N ALA A 246 11.96 6.29 21.42
CA ALA A 246 10.92 7.11 20.81
C ALA A 246 10.07 6.29 19.83
N ASP A 247 8.88 6.78 19.53
CA ASP A 247 8.02 6.20 18.51
C ASP A 247 8.67 6.35 17.12
N PRO A 248 8.56 5.32 16.25
CA PRO A 248 9.15 5.39 14.91
C PRO A 248 8.49 6.51 14.10
N PRO A 249 9.29 7.37 13.43
CA PRO A 249 8.74 8.28 12.43
C PRO A 249 8.07 7.49 11.30
N ALA A 250 7.03 8.06 10.70
CA ALA A 250 6.30 7.46 9.59
C ALA A 250 6.67 8.15 8.27
N LEU A 251 7.02 7.36 7.25
CA LEU A 251 7.30 7.87 5.92
C LEU A 251 5.96 8.09 5.21
N ILE A 252 5.65 9.35 4.89
CA ILE A 252 4.38 9.70 4.24
C ILE A 252 4.47 9.41 2.75
N ALA A 253 5.50 9.96 2.10
CA ALA A 253 5.64 9.89 0.65
C ALA A 253 7.08 10.17 0.21
N MET A 254 7.37 9.70 -1.01
CA MET A 254 8.55 10.06 -1.77
C MET A 254 8.13 10.60 -3.13
N SER A 255 8.83 11.62 -3.63
CA SER A 255 8.71 12.13 -4.99
C SER A 255 10.11 12.33 -5.58
N THR A 256 10.18 12.75 -6.84
CA THR A 256 11.47 13.10 -7.46
C THR A 256 12.15 14.31 -6.81
N SER A 257 11.42 15.12 -6.03
CA SER A 257 11.98 16.30 -5.35
C SER A 257 12.46 16.01 -3.92
N GLY A 258 11.94 14.96 -3.28
CA GLY A 258 12.22 14.73 -1.86
C GLY A 258 11.46 13.59 -1.22
N ILE A 259 11.52 13.58 0.11
CA ILE A 259 10.87 12.62 1.00
C ILE A 259 10.17 13.41 2.12
N ALA A 260 8.93 13.04 2.45
CA ALA A 260 8.19 13.58 3.59
C ALA A 260 8.07 12.55 4.72
N VAL A 261 8.47 12.94 5.92
CA VAL A 261 8.43 12.10 7.12
C VAL A 261 7.62 12.80 8.21
N TYR A 262 6.63 12.11 8.75
CA TYR A 262 5.95 12.50 9.98
C TYR A 262 6.78 12.06 11.19
N ASP A 263 7.20 13.01 12.04
CA ASP A 263 8.09 12.70 13.16
C ASP A 263 7.40 12.51 14.51
N GLY A 264 6.09 12.73 14.60
CA GLY A 264 5.32 12.57 15.83
C GLY A 264 5.68 13.56 16.95
N GLY A 265 6.64 14.45 16.74
CA GLY A 265 7.12 15.42 17.72
C GLY A 265 8.01 14.83 18.82
N THR A 266 8.00 13.51 19.04
CA THR A 266 8.75 12.83 20.12
C THR A 266 10.26 12.75 19.86
N ASN A 267 10.68 13.10 18.65
CA ASN A 267 12.01 12.92 18.11
C ASN A 267 12.83 14.22 18.16
N GLY A 268 13.41 14.53 19.33
CA GLY A 268 14.41 15.60 19.46
C GLY A 268 14.70 16.04 20.90
N ASN A 269 15.79 16.80 21.07
CA ASN A 269 16.16 17.49 22.32
C ASN A 269 15.49 18.89 22.43
N GLY A 270 14.34 19.08 21.77
CA GLY A 270 13.58 20.32 21.78
C GLY A 270 12.77 20.55 23.07
N PRO A 271 12.25 21.76 23.29
CA PRO A 271 11.42 22.05 24.46
C PRO A 271 10.15 21.22 24.46
N THR A 272 9.79 20.70 25.63
CA THR A 272 8.51 20.03 25.91
C THR A 272 7.40 21.07 26.10
N PRO A 273 6.18 20.85 25.56
CA PRO A 273 5.75 19.65 24.86
C PRO A 273 6.19 19.61 23.39
N ALA A 274 6.53 18.40 22.96
CA ALA A 274 6.88 18.03 21.60
C ALA A 274 5.72 18.30 20.62
N THR A 275 5.90 19.22 19.67
CA THR A 275 4.93 19.48 18.60
C THR A 275 5.23 18.58 17.38
N PRO A 276 4.26 17.79 16.87
CA PRO A 276 4.47 16.98 15.68
C PRO A 276 4.82 17.82 14.44
N ARG A 277 5.73 17.30 13.62
CA ARG A 277 6.18 17.95 12.39
C ARG A 277 6.13 16.99 11.22
N ILE A 278 5.97 17.55 10.04
CA ILE A 278 6.38 16.91 8.79
C ILE A 278 7.74 17.50 8.42
N ARG A 279 8.73 16.62 8.32
CA ARG A 279 10.10 16.93 7.93
C ARG A 279 10.31 16.53 6.49
N LEU A 280 10.88 17.42 5.71
CA LEU A 280 11.26 17.17 4.33
C LEU A 280 12.74 16.82 4.25
N PHE A 281 13.04 15.91 3.35
CA PHE A 281 14.38 15.54 2.96
C PHE A 281 14.50 15.62 1.45
N THR A 282 15.72 15.82 0.94
CA THR A 282 15.99 15.70 -0.50
C THR A 282 15.77 14.25 -0.95
N ALA A 283 15.73 14.03 -2.28
CA ALA A 283 15.58 12.69 -2.85
C ALA A 283 16.69 11.71 -2.40
N ASP A 284 17.87 12.23 -2.01
CA ASP A 284 18.99 11.44 -1.49
C ASP A 284 19.04 11.40 0.06
N GLY A 285 18.02 11.94 0.75
CA GLY A 285 17.87 11.84 2.20
C GLY A 285 18.58 12.92 3.02
N ALA A 286 19.02 14.02 2.42
CA ALA A 286 19.56 15.16 3.16
C ALA A 286 18.43 15.98 3.80
N ALA A 287 18.60 16.40 5.06
CA ALA A 287 17.57 17.14 5.78
C ALA A 287 17.24 18.49 5.12
N GLY A 288 15.95 18.83 5.11
CA GLY A 288 15.42 20.07 4.56
C GLY A 288 14.48 20.79 5.52
N ALA A 289 13.43 21.41 4.96
CA ALA A 289 12.46 22.18 5.73
C ALA A 289 11.62 21.29 6.66
N SER A 290 11.03 21.89 7.69
CA SER A 290 10.04 21.24 8.54
C SER A 290 8.83 22.15 8.76
N SER A 291 7.66 21.55 8.91
CA SER A 291 6.41 22.24 9.15
C SER A 291 5.70 21.59 10.34
N GLU A 292 5.28 22.40 11.30
CA GLU A 292 4.47 21.92 12.42
C GLU A 292 3.08 21.54 11.92
N VAL A 293 2.55 20.43 12.45
CA VAL A 293 1.25 19.90 12.07
C VAL A 293 0.50 19.42 13.29
N LYS A 294 -0.84 19.37 13.19
CA LYS A 294 -1.67 18.73 14.20
C LYS A 294 -1.57 17.20 14.02
N GLY A 295 -1.41 16.46 15.11
CA GLY A 295 -1.38 15.00 15.08
C GLY A 295 -1.06 14.38 16.43
N SER A 296 -1.19 13.05 16.52
CA SER A 296 -0.76 12.26 17.68
C SER A 296 0.72 11.87 17.57
N PRO A 297 1.43 11.68 18.70
CA PRO A 297 2.81 11.21 18.69
C PRO A 297 3.09 10.01 17.80
N GLN A 298 2.17 9.06 17.79
CA GLN A 298 2.15 7.97 16.84
C GLN A 298 0.89 8.13 15.97
N PRO A 299 1.01 8.20 14.63
CA PRO A 299 -0.16 8.18 13.75
C PRO A 299 -0.81 6.80 13.81
N PRO A 300 -2.09 6.67 13.42
CA PRO A 300 -2.75 5.37 13.32
C PRO A 300 -1.94 4.41 12.44
N VAL A 301 -1.83 3.15 12.86
CA VAL A 301 -1.02 2.12 12.18
C VAL A 301 -1.53 1.80 10.77
N ASP A 302 -2.82 2.02 10.54
CA ASP A 302 -3.53 1.85 9.28
C ASP A 302 -3.60 3.16 8.45
N SER A 303 -2.89 4.22 8.86
CA SER A 303 -2.82 5.45 8.09
C SER A 303 -1.86 5.31 6.91
N VAL A 304 -2.44 5.24 5.71
CA VAL A 304 -1.70 5.20 4.45
C VAL A 304 -1.90 6.52 3.69
N ALA A 305 -0.84 7.03 3.07
CA ALA A 305 -0.96 8.24 2.26
C ALA A 305 -1.73 7.97 0.97
N THR A 306 -2.67 8.85 0.63
CA THR A 306 -3.42 8.79 -0.63
C THR A 306 -2.87 9.81 -1.62
N PHE A 307 -2.57 9.36 -2.85
CA PHE A 307 -2.02 10.18 -3.93
C PHE A 307 -3.11 10.44 -4.98
N SER A 308 -3.48 11.70 -5.18
CA SER A 308 -4.62 12.04 -6.04
C SER A 308 -4.49 13.43 -6.65
N SER A 309 -4.55 13.53 -7.98
CA SER A 309 -4.60 14.81 -8.72
C SER A 309 -3.59 15.87 -8.25
N GLY A 310 -2.33 15.47 -8.03
CA GLY A 310 -1.26 16.37 -7.59
C GLY A 310 -1.25 16.69 -6.08
N LEU A 311 -2.10 16.04 -5.29
CA LEU A 311 -2.11 16.11 -3.84
C LEU A 311 -1.68 14.79 -3.21
N ILE A 312 -1.11 14.89 -2.01
CA ILE A 312 -0.92 13.77 -1.09
C ILE A 312 -1.69 14.11 0.17
N THR A 313 -2.54 13.20 0.63
CA THR A 313 -3.25 13.36 1.89
C THR A 313 -2.81 12.28 2.88
N TYR A 314 -2.58 12.68 4.12
CA TYR A 314 -2.11 11.78 5.17
C TYR A 314 -2.79 12.09 6.50
N TYR A 315 -3.30 11.06 7.16
CA TYR A 315 -3.99 11.20 8.42
C TYR A 315 -3.04 11.02 9.60
N THR A 316 -2.97 12.03 10.46
CA THR A 316 -2.04 12.07 11.61
C THR A 316 -2.70 11.61 12.91
N GLY A 317 -3.90 11.02 12.85
CA GLY A 317 -4.71 10.67 14.02
C GLY A 317 -5.54 11.82 14.60
N GLN A 318 -5.29 13.07 14.18
CA GLN A 318 -6.09 14.23 14.63
C GLN A 318 -6.54 15.16 13.50
N ALA A 319 -5.82 15.14 12.38
CA ALA A 319 -6.10 15.92 11.20
C ALA A 319 -5.61 15.16 9.97
N THR A 320 -6.18 15.49 8.82
CA THR A 320 -5.59 15.11 7.54
C THR A 320 -4.76 16.28 7.05
N VAL A 321 -3.46 16.05 6.90
CA VAL A 321 -2.55 17.02 6.30
C VAL A 321 -2.56 16.82 4.80
N VAL A 322 -2.70 17.91 4.05
CA VAL A 322 -2.66 17.90 2.59
C VAL A 322 -1.34 18.50 2.13
N LEU A 323 -0.59 17.74 1.36
CA LEU A 323 0.71 18.10 0.82
C LEU A 323 0.61 18.25 -0.69
N ASP A 324 1.42 19.14 -1.24
CA ASP A 324 1.66 19.21 -2.68
C ASP A 324 2.46 17.97 -3.13
N ALA A 325 1.97 17.20 -4.11
CA ALA A 325 2.59 15.93 -4.48
C ALA A 325 4.00 16.07 -5.10
N GLN A 326 4.30 17.24 -5.67
CA GLN A 326 5.60 17.49 -6.27
C GLN A 326 6.61 17.90 -5.20
N SER A 327 6.35 18.99 -4.48
CA SER A 327 7.27 19.57 -3.48
C SER A 327 7.21 18.91 -2.10
N LEU A 328 6.19 18.07 -1.87
CA LEU A 328 5.88 17.42 -0.60
C LEU A 328 5.63 18.40 0.55
N ARG A 329 5.50 19.70 0.29
CA ARG A 329 5.25 20.69 1.33
C ARG A 329 3.80 20.61 1.80
N PRO A 330 3.55 20.59 3.12
CA PRO A 330 2.20 20.78 3.65
C PRO A 330 1.62 22.11 3.15
N ARG A 331 0.40 22.06 2.59
CA ARG A 331 -0.34 23.24 2.11
C ARG A 331 -1.29 23.74 3.18
N TYR A 332 -2.06 22.82 3.75
CA TYR A 332 -3.05 23.07 4.80
C TYR A 332 -3.35 21.75 5.53
N GLN A 333 -4.09 21.84 6.62
CA GLN A 333 -4.51 20.68 7.42
C GLN A 333 -5.97 20.80 7.79
N ILE A 334 -6.69 19.68 7.76
CA ILE A 334 -8.12 19.61 8.02
C ILE A 334 -8.35 18.81 9.31
N PRO A 335 -8.71 19.48 10.42
CA PRO A 335 -8.99 18.81 11.68
C PRO A 335 -10.24 17.93 11.62
N ALA A 336 -10.34 16.98 12.55
CA ALA A 336 -11.53 16.13 12.74
C ALA A 336 -11.92 15.27 11.52
N ALA A 337 -11.00 15.10 10.57
CA ALA A 337 -11.06 14.05 9.56
C ALA A 337 -10.91 12.67 10.21
N LEU A 338 -11.38 11.64 9.52
CA LEU A 338 -11.27 10.23 9.93
C LEU A 338 -10.17 9.46 9.18
N GLY A 339 -9.51 10.09 8.21
CA GLY A 339 -8.53 9.44 7.36
C GLY A 339 -8.12 10.28 6.15
N PRO A 340 -7.27 9.73 5.25
CA PRO A 340 -6.81 10.43 4.06
C PRO A 340 -7.99 10.71 3.10
N GLY A 341 -7.82 11.75 2.28
CA GLY A 341 -8.79 12.18 1.28
C GLY A 341 -8.37 11.86 -0.15
N GLU A 342 -9.36 11.80 -1.04
CA GLU A 342 -9.19 11.47 -2.47
C GLU A 342 -9.85 12.57 -3.31
N VAL A 343 -9.30 12.87 -4.49
CA VAL A 343 -9.90 13.87 -5.39
C VAL A 343 -10.89 13.20 -6.34
N MET A 344 -12.12 13.72 -6.40
CA MET A 344 -13.13 13.38 -7.40
C MET A 344 -13.50 14.64 -8.18
N ALA A 345 -13.40 14.59 -9.51
CA ALA A 345 -13.80 15.70 -10.39
C ALA A 345 -13.25 17.08 -9.97
N GLY A 346 -12.00 17.12 -9.51
CA GLY A 346 -11.33 18.36 -9.09
C GLY A 346 -11.72 18.86 -7.70
N GLN A 347 -12.45 18.09 -6.90
CA GLN A 347 -12.78 18.43 -5.50
C GLN A 347 -12.18 17.39 -4.55
N LEU A 348 -11.71 17.84 -3.39
CA LEU A 348 -11.14 16.96 -2.37
C LEU A 348 -12.25 16.38 -1.49
N LEU A 349 -12.42 15.06 -1.53
CA LEU A 349 -13.33 14.31 -0.67
C LEU A 349 -12.56 13.84 0.55
N LEU A 350 -13.08 14.15 1.73
CA LEU A 350 -12.44 13.78 2.99
C LEU A 350 -13.45 13.09 3.92
N PRO A 351 -13.11 11.93 4.51
CA PRO A 351 -14.00 11.23 5.40
C PRO A 351 -14.12 11.99 6.73
N SER A 352 -15.36 12.18 7.18
CA SER A 352 -15.70 12.87 8.42
C SER A 352 -16.73 12.08 9.24
N PRO A 353 -16.94 12.43 10.52
CA PRO A 353 -17.97 11.80 11.34
C PRO A 353 -19.38 11.87 10.74
N SER A 354 -19.72 12.96 10.05
CA SER A 354 -21.04 13.17 9.42
C SER A 354 -21.17 12.57 8.02
N GLY A 355 -20.07 12.17 7.40
CA GLY A 355 -20.06 11.54 6.08
C GLY A 355 -18.79 11.86 5.30
N ILE A 356 -18.93 12.57 4.19
CA ILE A 356 -17.81 13.04 3.36
C ILE A 356 -17.90 14.56 3.23
N THR A 357 -16.86 15.28 3.65
CA THR A 357 -16.75 16.71 3.34
C THR A 357 -16.13 16.88 1.96
N VAL A 358 -16.76 17.70 1.12
CA VAL A 358 -16.27 18.11 -0.19
C VAL A 358 -15.60 19.46 -0.03
N ARG A 359 -14.33 19.55 -0.41
CA ARG A 359 -13.48 20.70 -0.14
C ARG A 359 -12.79 21.20 -1.39
N ASP A 360 -12.45 22.48 -1.39
CA ASP A 360 -11.58 23.05 -2.40
C ASP A 360 -10.17 22.46 -2.23
N PRO A 361 -9.59 21.81 -3.27
CA PRO A 361 -8.26 21.23 -3.17
C PRO A 361 -7.14 22.27 -3.00
N ALA A 362 -7.38 23.54 -3.33
CA ALA A 362 -6.36 24.58 -3.29
C ALA A 362 -6.05 25.08 -1.87
N ASP A 363 -7.08 25.24 -1.03
CA ASP A 363 -6.98 25.83 0.31
C ASP A 363 -7.67 25.01 1.41
N GLY A 364 -8.41 23.96 1.05
CA GLY A 364 -9.14 23.10 1.99
C GLY A 364 -10.46 23.68 2.49
N ALA A 365 -10.94 24.79 1.90
CA ALA A 365 -12.21 25.40 2.26
C ALA A 365 -13.36 24.39 2.11
N ASP A 366 -14.25 24.38 3.10
CA ASP A 366 -15.44 23.51 3.07
C ASP A 366 -16.44 24.05 2.04
N ILE A 367 -16.78 23.22 1.05
CA ILE A 367 -17.78 23.55 0.03
C ILE A 367 -19.14 23.04 0.49
N ARG A 368 -19.19 21.79 0.94
CA ARG A 368 -20.39 21.14 1.48
C ARG A 368 -20.04 19.82 2.14
N THR A 369 -20.96 19.29 2.93
CA THR A 369 -20.89 17.93 3.46
C THR A 369 -21.96 17.05 2.81
N ILE A 370 -21.56 15.89 2.31
CA ILE A 370 -22.46 14.82 1.88
C ILE A 370 -22.65 13.88 3.05
N THR A 371 -23.88 13.83 3.58
CA THR A 371 -24.24 12.91 4.66
C THR A 371 -24.11 11.48 4.16
N LEU A 372 -23.34 10.66 4.90
CA LEU A 372 -23.10 9.27 4.54
C LEU A 372 -23.45 8.37 5.73
N PRO A 373 -24.65 7.76 5.76
CA PRO A 373 -24.98 6.81 6.80
C PRO A 373 -24.16 5.53 6.58
N ARG A 374 -23.07 5.38 7.33
CA ARG A 374 -22.25 4.17 7.32
C ARG A 374 -23.00 3.03 8.00
N ARG A 375 -22.90 1.82 7.46
CA ARG A 375 -23.50 0.63 8.08
C ARG A 375 -22.88 0.29 9.44
N SER A 376 -21.59 0.61 9.59
CA SER A 376 -20.84 0.49 10.83
C SER A 376 -20.08 1.79 11.10
N PRO A 377 -20.02 2.26 12.36
CA PRO A 377 -19.15 3.37 12.72
C PRO A 377 -17.68 3.04 12.44
N ALA A 378 -16.84 4.07 12.32
CA ALA A 378 -15.40 3.87 12.14
C ALA A 378 -14.70 3.38 13.43
N ASP A 379 -15.29 3.54 14.63
CA ASP A 379 -14.78 3.03 15.92
C ASP A 379 -13.25 3.16 16.13
N GLY A 380 -12.67 4.29 15.71
CA GLY A 380 -11.24 4.56 15.85
C GLY A 380 -10.33 3.96 14.76
N THR A 381 -10.89 3.27 13.77
CA THR A 381 -10.19 2.86 12.55
C THR A 381 -10.04 4.02 11.58
N THR A 382 -8.92 4.05 10.85
CA THR A 382 -8.73 5.02 9.78
C THR A 382 -9.69 4.70 8.63
N VAL A 383 -10.34 5.73 8.11
CA VAL A 383 -11.26 5.63 6.98
C VAL A 383 -10.52 6.01 5.71
N ILE A 384 -10.26 5.07 4.82
CA ILE A 384 -9.52 5.33 3.58
C ILE A 384 -10.50 5.44 2.43
N LEU A 385 -10.50 6.60 1.75
CA LEU A 385 -11.31 6.83 0.56
C LEU A 385 -10.51 6.57 -0.71
N ARG A 386 -11.13 5.92 -1.68
CA ARG A 386 -10.69 5.89 -3.07
C ARG A 386 -11.88 6.14 -4.01
N VAL A 387 -11.59 6.62 -5.20
CA VAL A 387 -12.61 7.02 -6.18
C VAL A 387 -12.48 6.20 -7.46
N LEU A 388 -13.60 5.66 -7.94
CA LEU A 388 -13.69 4.95 -9.21
C LEU A 388 -14.90 5.47 -9.99
N GLY A 389 -14.66 6.34 -10.98
CA GLY A 389 -15.73 7.04 -11.66
C GLY A 389 -16.49 7.95 -10.70
N ASP A 390 -17.81 7.77 -10.61
CA ASP A 390 -18.72 8.46 -9.69
C ASP A 390 -18.94 7.70 -8.37
N LEU A 391 -18.18 6.62 -8.13
CA LEU A 391 -18.23 5.84 -6.92
C LEU A 391 -17.15 6.27 -5.92
N VAL A 392 -17.50 6.22 -4.64
CA VAL A 392 -16.57 6.30 -3.52
C VAL A 392 -16.48 4.94 -2.86
N VAL A 393 -15.26 4.44 -2.70
CA VAL A 393 -14.97 3.20 -1.97
C VAL A 393 -14.33 3.58 -0.65
N GLU A 394 -15.03 3.30 0.44
CA GLU A 394 -14.50 3.40 1.80
C GLU A 394 -13.95 2.05 2.23
N GLN A 395 -12.75 2.05 2.82
CA GLN A 395 -12.28 0.93 3.61
C GLN A 395 -12.03 1.36 5.05
N ARG A 396 -12.50 0.53 5.99
CA ARG A 396 -12.42 0.72 7.45
C ARG A 396 -11.98 -0.60 8.06
N GLY A 397 -10.67 -0.73 8.33
CA GLY A 397 -10.07 -2.03 8.65
C GLY A 397 -10.39 -3.08 7.58
N ALA A 398 -10.99 -4.20 7.98
CA ALA A 398 -11.39 -5.27 7.08
C ALA A 398 -12.68 -4.98 6.27
N GLN A 399 -13.45 -3.95 6.60
CA GLN A 399 -14.72 -3.68 5.93
C GLN A 399 -14.55 -2.72 4.76
N LEU A 400 -14.98 -3.14 3.58
CA LEU A 400 -15.09 -2.31 2.38
C LEU A 400 -16.56 -1.98 2.12
N GLU A 401 -16.86 -0.72 1.84
CA GLU A 401 -18.19 -0.26 1.48
C GLU A 401 -18.13 0.68 0.27
N VAL A 402 -19.02 0.43 -0.70
CA VAL A 402 -19.09 1.18 -1.95
C VAL A 402 -20.33 2.06 -1.94
N PHE A 403 -20.12 3.32 -2.26
CA PHE A 403 -21.15 4.35 -2.34
C PHE A 403 -21.21 4.90 -3.77
N GLY A 404 -22.43 5.14 -4.27
CA GLY A 404 -22.64 5.74 -5.58
C GLY A 404 -23.77 6.77 -5.56
N PRO A 405 -23.99 7.52 -6.66
CA PRO A 405 -24.92 8.64 -6.69
C PRO A 405 -26.33 8.22 -6.26
N GLN A 406 -26.95 8.92 -5.32
CA GLN A 406 -28.37 8.69 -5.03
C GLN A 406 -29.21 9.16 -6.24
N ALA A 407 -30.14 8.33 -6.68
CA ALA A 407 -31.04 8.62 -7.80
C ALA A 407 -32.10 9.66 -7.44
#